data_AF-A0A932CLK9-F1
#
_entry.id   AF-A0A932CLK9-F1
#
_cell.length_a   1.000
_cell.length_b   1.000
_cell.length_c   1.000
_cell.angle_alpha   90.00
_cell.angle_beta   90.00
_cell.angle_gamma   90.00
#
_symmetry.space_group_name_H-M   'P 1'
#
loop_
_entity.id
_entity.type
_entity.pdbx_description
1 polymer ?
#
loop_
_entity_poly.entity_id
_entity_poly.type
_entity_poly.pdbx_seq_one_letter_code
_entity_poly.pdbx_strand_id
1 'polypeptide(L)'
;MPFGLDLYCATRLDPMPNLPMPVHHTCSSLSDDWAYGIRQPAVPPHFQARHYAEVLLELAERAGFLPDYNAVLGWWFKTGGEFQLDPTQKYSWEEIADRVYRSSFGLEHGLEWFQQHGILSWPRKPEEAYWRPFNRVRIPLYYEYFLPLGQAVKEVTDSLGIEWDVSDYQPLPEWKPCRSHEIQLPGYDFYAFYYRLAWHTFSFTAENPWLDEVSRLDPYAYALCLNPQAAKKKGIADGD
;
A
#
# COMPACT_ATOMS: atom_id res chain seq x y z
N MET A 1 30.34 12.88 4.12
CA MET A 1 28.93 13.08 4.50
C MET A 1 28.11 11.97 3.85
N PRO A 2 27.72 10.91 4.57
CA PRO A 2 26.94 9.82 3.99
C PRO A 2 25.54 9.79 4.62
N PHE A 3 24.63 10.68 4.21
CA PHE A 3 23.21 10.63 4.61
C PHE A 3 22.35 11.03 3.42
N GLY A 4 22.25 10.12 2.44
CA GLY A 4 21.50 10.35 1.20
C GLY A 4 20.25 9.48 1.05
N LEU A 5 19.98 8.58 1.99
CA LEU A 5 18.96 7.54 1.85
C LEU A 5 17.90 7.69 2.93
N ASP A 6 16.64 7.76 2.48
CA ASP A 6 15.37 7.92 3.22
C ASP A 6 14.84 9.34 3.49
N LEU A 7 15.46 10.40 2.96
CA LEU A 7 14.88 11.75 3.08
C LEU A 7 13.73 12.04 2.10
N TYR A 8 13.45 11.18 1.11
CA TYR A 8 12.36 11.41 0.16
C TYR A 8 10.99 11.57 0.85
N CYS A 9 10.75 10.81 1.92
CA CYS A 9 9.52 10.96 2.71
C CYS A 9 9.50 12.26 3.53
N ALA A 10 10.67 12.82 3.87
CA ALA A 10 10.80 14.06 4.64
C ALA A 10 10.80 15.32 3.77
N THR A 11 10.80 15.20 2.44
CA THR A 11 10.82 16.35 1.51
C THR A 11 9.47 16.64 0.86
N ARG A 12 8.39 15.98 1.28
CA ARG A 12 7.12 16.02 0.57
C ARG A 12 5.90 16.34 1.43
N LEU A 13 4.97 17.04 0.79
CA LEU A 13 3.61 17.21 1.28
C LEU A 13 2.74 16.06 0.76
N ASP A 14 2.09 15.35 1.67
CA ASP A 14 1.10 14.33 1.34
C ASP A 14 -0.15 14.57 2.20
N PRO A 15 -1.30 14.92 1.58
CA PRO A 15 -2.53 15.13 2.32
C PRO A 15 -3.12 13.84 2.89
N MET A 16 -2.67 12.67 2.40
CA MET A 16 -3.16 11.34 2.76
C MET A 16 -2.01 10.34 2.94
N PRO A 17 -1.10 10.56 3.91
CA PRO A 17 0.12 9.76 4.04
C PRO A 17 -0.11 8.27 4.36
N ASN A 18 -1.34 7.90 4.74
CA ASN A 18 -1.76 6.56 5.13
C ASN A 18 -2.65 5.85 4.07
N LEU A 19 -2.90 6.45 2.89
CA LEU A 19 -3.67 5.79 1.83
C LEU A 19 -2.81 4.92 0.90
N PRO A 20 -3.40 3.87 0.26
CA PRO A 20 -4.82 3.54 0.15
C PRO A 20 -5.37 2.68 1.32
N MET A 21 -4.69 2.66 2.46
CA MET A 21 -4.88 1.68 3.53
C MET A 21 -5.53 2.23 4.83
N PRO A 22 -6.62 3.04 4.81
CA PRO A 22 -7.31 3.41 6.04
C PRO A 22 -7.98 2.20 6.73
N VAL A 23 -8.02 1.03 6.08
CA VAL A 23 -8.71 -0.18 6.58
C VAL A 23 -7.82 -1.23 7.25
N HIS A 24 -6.49 -1.18 7.11
CA HIS A 24 -5.61 -2.25 7.62
C HIS A 24 -4.55 -1.81 8.64
N HIS A 25 -4.26 -0.52 8.78
CA HIS A 25 -3.27 -0.02 9.75
C HIS A 25 -3.88 0.63 10.99
N THR A 26 -5.21 0.76 11.05
CA THR A 26 -5.96 1.17 12.25
C THR A 26 -6.77 0.00 12.82
N CYS A 27 -6.25 -1.23 12.72
CA CYS A 27 -6.70 -2.37 13.54
C CYS A 27 -6.27 -2.14 15.00
N SER A 28 -6.75 -1.04 15.54
CA SER A 28 -6.68 -0.64 16.92
C SER A 28 -8.03 -0.96 17.55
N SER A 29 -8.06 -1.10 18.87
CA SER A 29 -9.25 -1.41 19.64
C SER A 29 -10.32 -0.32 19.51
N LEU A 30 -11.57 -0.60 19.91
CA LEU A 30 -12.60 0.45 20.03
C LEU A 30 -12.22 1.57 21.00
N SER A 31 -11.27 1.33 21.91
CA SER A 31 -10.74 2.34 22.83
C SER A 31 -9.77 3.33 22.17
N ASP A 32 -9.38 3.11 20.92
CA ASP A 32 -8.48 3.99 20.20
C ASP A 32 -9.26 4.93 19.27
N ASP A 33 -8.84 6.19 19.22
CA ASP A 33 -9.42 7.20 18.34
C ASP A 33 -9.16 6.89 16.85
N TRP A 34 -9.99 7.46 15.98
CA TRP A 34 -9.58 7.69 14.60
C TRP A 34 -8.54 8.79 14.55
N ALA A 35 -7.62 8.71 13.60
CA ALA A 35 -6.62 9.74 13.41
C ALA A 35 -6.34 9.97 11.92
N TYR A 36 -6.23 11.23 11.54
CA TYR A 36 -5.86 11.67 10.21
C TYR A 36 -4.71 12.64 10.30
N GLY A 37 -3.59 12.31 9.66
CA GLY A 37 -2.35 13.09 9.75
C GLY A 37 -1.97 13.76 8.45
N ILE A 38 -1.10 14.76 8.55
CA ILE A 38 -0.35 15.31 7.43
C ILE A 38 1.04 14.67 7.39
N ARG A 39 1.58 14.46 6.18
CA ARG A 39 3.04 14.42 6.01
C ARG A 39 3.43 15.74 5.37
N GLN A 40 4.26 16.51 6.07
CA GLN A 40 4.76 17.79 5.60
C GLN A 40 6.27 17.72 5.39
N PRO A 41 6.83 18.50 4.45
CA PRO A 41 8.26 18.56 4.24
C PRO A 41 8.95 19.10 5.51
N ALA A 42 9.85 18.32 6.08
CA ALA A 42 10.72 18.72 7.19
C ALA A 42 12.09 19.23 6.70
N VAL A 43 12.48 18.85 5.48
CA VAL A 43 13.71 19.30 4.82
C VAL A 43 13.43 19.67 3.36
N PRO A 44 14.21 20.58 2.74
CA PRO A 44 14.08 20.85 1.32
C PRO A 44 14.51 19.63 0.48
N PRO A 45 13.97 19.46 -0.73
CA PRO A 45 14.44 18.43 -1.66
C PRO A 45 15.94 18.52 -1.92
N HIS A 46 16.59 17.36 -2.03
CA HIS A 46 18.01 17.30 -2.33
C HIS A 46 18.27 17.42 -3.84
N PHE A 47 19.32 18.15 -4.22
CA PHE A 47 19.75 18.31 -5.61
C PHE A 47 18.62 18.80 -6.53
N GLN A 48 18.30 18.04 -7.58
CA GLN A 48 17.22 18.31 -8.54
C GLN A 48 15.99 17.44 -8.28
N ALA A 49 15.90 16.79 -7.12
CA ALA A 49 14.74 15.97 -6.79
C ALA A 49 13.48 16.83 -6.70
N ARG A 50 12.37 16.31 -7.21
CA ARG A 50 11.07 16.98 -7.22
C ARG A 50 10.01 16.08 -6.61
N HIS A 51 8.96 16.68 -6.08
CA HIS A 51 7.82 15.92 -5.59
C HIS A 51 7.10 15.23 -6.76
N TYR A 52 6.91 13.92 -6.68
CA TYR A 52 6.31 13.16 -7.79
C TYR A 52 4.93 13.70 -8.20
N ALA A 53 4.10 14.15 -7.26
CA ALA A 53 2.77 14.64 -7.60
C ALA A 53 2.81 15.97 -8.38
N GLU A 54 3.77 16.84 -8.08
CA GLU A 54 3.99 18.07 -8.88
C GLU A 54 4.50 17.74 -10.28
N VAL A 55 5.41 16.76 -10.38
CA VAL A 55 5.90 16.27 -11.66
C VAL A 55 4.75 15.70 -12.49
N LEU A 56 3.86 14.91 -11.89
CA LEU A 56 2.70 14.35 -12.59
C LEU A 56 1.70 15.42 -13.04
N LEU A 57 1.43 16.45 -12.22
CA LEU A 57 0.61 17.60 -12.60
C LEU A 57 1.20 18.34 -13.81
N GLU A 58 2.51 18.60 -13.79
CA GLU A 58 3.20 19.26 -14.91
C GLU A 58 3.21 18.39 -16.17
N LEU A 59 3.39 17.08 -16.04
CA LEU A 59 3.32 16.15 -17.16
C LEU A 59 1.91 16.12 -17.77
N ALA A 60 0.87 16.09 -16.94
CA ALA A 60 -0.52 16.14 -17.40
C ALA A 60 -0.84 17.42 -18.18
N GLU A 61 -0.37 18.56 -17.69
CA GLU A 61 -0.46 19.85 -18.39
C GLU A 61 0.27 19.80 -19.74
N ARG A 62 1.55 19.39 -19.75
CA ARG A 62 2.37 19.38 -20.97
C ARG A 62 1.88 18.40 -22.03
N ALA A 63 1.32 17.27 -21.61
CA ALA A 63 0.76 16.28 -22.50
C ALA A 63 -0.71 16.56 -22.88
N GLY A 64 -1.33 17.61 -22.33
CA GLY A 64 -2.66 18.07 -22.72
C GLY A 64 -3.83 17.28 -22.12
N PHE A 65 -3.61 16.52 -21.03
CA PHE A 65 -4.66 15.75 -20.34
C PHE A 65 -4.93 16.24 -18.91
N LEU A 66 -4.55 17.49 -18.58
CA LEU A 66 -4.81 18.09 -17.27
C LEU A 66 -6.28 18.01 -16.82
N PRO A 67 -7.29 18.21 -17.69
CA PRO A 67 -8.70 18.06 -17.28
C PRO A 67 -9.05 16.67 -16.77
N ASP A 68 -8.60 15.64 -17.46
CA ASP A 68 -8.83 14.25 -17.04
C ASP A 68 -8.06 13.95 -15.75
N TYR A 69 -6.84 14.47 -15.63
CA TYR A 69 -6.02 14.29 -14.43
C TYR A 69 -6.64 14.95 -13.19
N ASN A 70 -7.13 16.18 -13.30
CA ASN A 70 -7.84 16.87 -12.22
C ASN A 70 -9.13 16.15 -11.84
N ALA A 71 -9.88 15.62 -12.82
CA ALA A 71 -11.07 14.81 -12.55
C ALA A 71 -10.72 13.54 -11.76
N VAL A 72 -9.64 12.85 -12.14
CA VAL A 72 -9.13 11.68 -11.42
C VAL A 72 -8.68 12.05 -10.01
N LEU A 73 -7.95 13.15 -9.83
CA LEU A 73 -7.52 13.61 -8.51
C LEU A 73 -8.71 13.96 -7.61
N GLY A 74 -9.70 14.67 -8.14
CA GLY A 74 -10.90 15.04 -7.40
C GLY A 74 -11.70 13.80 -6.97
N TRP A 75 -11.84 12.82 -7.86
CA TRP A 75 -12.45 11.52 -7.54
C TRP A 75 -11.63 10.74 -6.50
N TRP A 76 -10.30 10.66 -6.68
CA TRP A 76 -9.39 9.92 -5.82
C TRP A 76 -9.39 10.45 -4.39
N PHE A 77 -9.29 11.78 -4.24
CA PHE A 77 -9.34 12.45 -2.94
C PHE A 77 -10.75 12.72 -2.43
N LYS A 78 -11.78 12.36 -3.21
CA LYS A 78 -13.19 12.58 -2.89
C LYS A 78 -13.49 14.04 -2.52
N THR A 79 -12.82 14.99 -3.17
CA THR A 79 -13.14 16.41 -3.02
C THR A 79 -14.54 16.65 -3.55
N GLY A 80 -15.39 17.37 -2.82
CA GLY A 80 -16.78 17.62 -3.22
C GLY A 80 -17.25 19.04 -2.92
N GLY A 81 -18.43 19.37 -3.42
CA GLY A 81 -19.05 20.68 -3.23
C GLY A 81 -18.16 21.81 -3.80
N GLU A 82 -17.93 22.84 -2.99
CA GLU A 82 -17.10 24.00 -3.36
C GLU A 82 -15.60 23.69 -3.47
N PHE A 83 -15.14 22.55 -2.97
CA PHE A 83 -13.72 22.14 -3.02
C PHE A 83 -13.41 21.20 -4.19
N GLN A 84 -14.41 20.88 -5.02
CA GLN A 84 -14.22 20.11 -6.25
C GLN A 84 -13.16 20.77 -7.13
N LEU A 85 -12.20 19.97 -7.63
CA LEU A 85 -11.20 20.47 -8.58
C LEU A 85 -11.87 20.82 -9.91
N ASP A 86 -11.66 22.04 -10.40
CA ASP A 86 -12.01 22.46 -11.75
C ASP A 86 -11.09 21.75 -12.75
N PRO A 87 -11.63 21.00 -13.74
CA PRO A 87 -10.82 20.32 -14.74
C PRO A 87 -9.87 21.24 -15.52
N THR A 88 -10.26 22.50 -15.75
CA THR A 88 -9.49 23.44 -16.57
C THR A 88 -8.48 24.26 -15.78
N GLN A 89 -8.59 24.28 -14.45
CA GLN A 89 -7.72 25.07 -13.60
C GLN A 89 -6.40 24.34 -13.34
N LYS A 90 -5.31 25.10 -13.39
CA LYS A 90 -4.02 24.64 -12.88
C LYS A 90 -3.95 24.88 -11.37
N TYR A 91 -3.61 23.82 -10.63
CA TYR A 91 -3.43 23.87 -9.18
C TYR A 91 -1.97 23.59 -8.80
N SER A 92 -1.51 24.21 -7.72
CA SER A 92 -0.35 23.72 -6.98
C SER A 92 -0.72 22.47 -6.17
N TRP A 93 0.28 21.71 -5.74
CA TRP A 93 0.02 20.56 -4.88
C TRP A 93 -0.49 20.97 -3.50
N GLU A 94 -0.06 22.12 -2.96
CA GLU A 94 -0.60 22.66 -1.71
C GLU A 94 -2.06 23.08 -1.84
N GLU A 95 -2.44 23.66 -2.97
CA GLU A 95 -3.83 24.04 -3.26
C GLU A 95 -4.76 22.83 -3.33
N ILE A 96 -4.27 21.71 -3.88
CA ILE A 96 -5.00 20.44 -3.87
C ILE A 96 -5.07 19.93 -2.44
N ALA A 97 -3.96 19.87 -1.71
CA ALA A 97 -3.93 19.38 -0.33
C ALA A 97 -4.89 20.15 0.59
N ASP A 98 -4.91 21.49 0.51
CA ASP A 98 -5.84 22.33 1.27
C ASP A 98 -7.31 22.01 0.95
N ARG A 99 -7.65 21.80 -0.33
CA ARG A 99 -9.00 21.38 -0.75
C ARG A 99 -9.36 19.98 -0.23
N VAL A 100 -8.42 19.04 -0.23
CA VAL A 100 -8.64 17.69 0.33
C VAL A 100 -8.99 17.79 1.82
N TYR A 101 -8.22 18.57 2.58
CA TYR A 101 -8.46 18.76 4.00
C TYR A 101 -9.79 19.45 4.28
N ARG A 102 -10.06 20.59 3.62
CA ARG A 102 -11.32 21.34 3.80
C ARG A 102 -12.54 20.54 3.38
N SER A 103 -12.45 19.78 2.29
CA SER A 103 -13.54 18.92 1.83
C SER A 103 -13.84 17.78 2.79
N SER A 104 -12.82 17.29 3.50
CA SER A 104 -12.96 16.13 4.41
C SER A 104 -13.38 16.55 5.82
N PHE A 105 -12.89 17.71 6.29
CA PHE A 105 -12.97 18.10 7.70
C PHE A 105 -13.55 19.49 7.95
N GLY A 106 -14.01 20.20 6.91
CA GLY A 106 -14.60 21.53 7.05
C GLY A 106 -13.60 22.67 6.85
N LEU A 107 -14.13 23.90 6.75
CA LEU A 107 -13.36 25.11 6.45
C LEU A 107 -12.34 25.46 7.53
N GLU A 108 -12.56 25.02 8.77
CA GLU A 108 -11.70 25.22 9.92
C GLU A 108 -10.41 24.38 9.87
N HIS A 109 -10.42 23.27 9.12
CA HIS A 109 -9.34 22.28 9.07
C HIS A 109 -8.70 22.23 7.68
N GLY A 110 -8.15 23.37 7.23
CA GLY A 110 -7.36 23.46 6.00
C GLY A 110 -5.89 23.05 6.18
N LEU A 111 -5.10 23.20 5.11
CA LEU A 111 -3.67 22.82 5.11
C LEU A 111 -2.88 23.52 6.23
N GLU A 112 -3.09 24.82 6.43
CA GLU A 112 -2.40 25.59 7.47
C GLU A 112 -2.68 25.02 8.88
N TRP A 113 -3.94 24.64 9.15
CA TRP A 113 -4.30 24.02 10.42
C TRP A 113 -3.55 22.71 10.62
N PHE A 114 -3.51 21.86 9.59
CA PHE A 114 -2.80 20.58 9.63
C PHE A 114 -1.29 20.76 9.78
N GLN A 115 -0.68 21.76 9.14
CA GLN A 115 0.74 22.06 9.29
C GLN A 115 1.09 22.43 10.75
N GLN A 116 0.20 23.16 11.43
CA GLN A 116 0.38 23.55 12.83
C GLN A 116 0.12 22.42 13.83
N HIS A 117 -0.90 21.59 13.60
CA HIS A 117 -1.36 20.58 14.58
C HIS A 117 -0.85 19.17 14.29
N GLY A 118 -0.50 18.87 13.04
CA GLY A 118 0.05 17.59 12.58
C GLY A 118 -0.97 16.45 12.43
N ILE A 119 -1.96 16.38 13.33
CA ILE A 119 -2.94 15.29 13.38
C ILE A 119 -4.30 15.79 13.87
N LEU A 120 -5.36 15.30 13.26
CA LEU A 120 -6.74 15.43 13.73
C LEU A 120 -7.21 14.06 14.21
N SER A 121 -7.69 13.98 15.46
CA SER A 121 -8.24 12.75 16.03
C SER A 121 -9.65 12.94 16.56
N TRP A 122 -10.45 11.87 16.51
CA TRP A 122 -11.82 11.86 17.03
C TRP A 122 -12.21 10.46 17.53
N PRO A 123 -13.12 10.37 18.50
CA PRO A 123 -13.52 9.09 19.08
C PRO A 123 -14.16 8.18 18.03
N ARG A 124 -13.75 6.92 18.04
CA ARG A 124 -14.29 5.89 17.14
C ARG A 124 -15.66 5.43 17.59
N LYS A 125 -16.59 5.32 16.64
CA LYS A 125 -17.93 4.76 16.90
C LYS A 125 -17.98 3.27 16.53
N PRO A 126 -18.71 2.44 17.28
CA PRO A 126 -18.93 1.04 16.92
C PRO A 126 -19.48 0.86 15.50
N GLU A 127 -20.33 1.77 15.04
CA GLU A 127 -20.93 1.77 13.70
C GLU A 127 -19.91 2.01 12.58
N GLU A 128 -18.83 2.73 12.87
CA GLU A 128 -17.74 3.00 11.93
C GLU A 128 -16.78 1.80 11.87
N ALA A 129 -16.42 1.26 13.04
CA ALA A 129 -15.49 0.13 13.15
C ALA A 129 -16.10 -1.20 12.67
N TYR A 130 -17.36 -1.43 13.03
CA TYR A 130 -18.10 -2.64 12.72
C TYR A 130 -19.32 -2.28 11.89
N TRP A 131 -19.13 -1.71 10.71
CA TRP A 131 -20.23 -1.23 9.87
C TRP A 131 -21.20 -2.32 9.39
N ARG A 132 -20.76 -3.59 9.32
CA ARG A 132 -21.53 -4.68 8.69
C ARG A 132 -22.89 -4.94 9.36
N PRO A 133 -23.02 -5.05 10.70
CA PRO A 133 -24.32 -5.24 11.35
C PRO A 133 -25.30 -4.07 11.17
N PHE A 134 -24.80 -2.86 10.89
CA PHE A 134 -25.63 -1.64 10.74
C PHE A 134 -26.07 -1.37 9.30
N ASN A 135 -25.49 -2.08 8.32
CA ASN A 135 -25.84 -1.94 6.92
C ASN A 135 -26.64 -3.16 6.46
N ARG A 136 -27.83 -2.93 5.89
CA ARG A 136 -28.69 -4.01 5.35
C ARG A 136 -28.18 -4.48 3.98
N VAL A 137 -26.99 -5.06 3.97
CA VAL A 137 -26.34 -5.63 2.79
C VAL A 137 -26.32 -7.17 2.89
N ARG A 138 -26.31 -7.84 1.74
CA ARG A 138 -26.06 -9.29 1.67
C ARG A 138 -24.59 -9.52 1.36
N ILE A 139 -23.96 -10.43 2.08
CA ILE A 139 -22.62 -10.92 1.75
C ILE A 139 -22.80 -12.18 0.90
N PRO A 140 -22.38 -12.19 -0.37
CA PRO A 140 -22.49 -13.39 -1.20
C PRO A 140 -21.60 -14.49 -0.63
N LEU A 141 -22.20 -15.65 -0.38
CA LEU A 141 -21.46 -16.89 -0.11
C LEU A 141 -21.13 -17.62 -1.42
N TYR A 142 -22.04 -17.53 -2.39
CA TYR A 142 -21.91 -18.09 -3.73
C TYR A 142 -21.64 -16.96 -4.74
N TYR A 143 -20.49 -17.03 -5.40
CA TYR A 143 -20.00 -16.07 -6.37
C TYR A 143 -20.29 -16.57 -7.80
N GLU A 144 -21.56 -16.68 -8.16
CA GLU A 144 -22.02 -17.20 -9.48
C GLU A 144 -21.31 -16.57 -10.68
N TYR A 145 -20.97 -15.29 -10.58
CA TYR A 145 -20.32 -14.51 -11.65
C TYR A 145 -18.85 -14.93 -11.90
N PHE A 146 -18.23 -15.71 -11.02
CA PHE A 146 -16.89 -16.25 -11.27
C PHE A 146 -16.91 -17.27 -12.43
N LEU A 147 -17.99 -18.03 -12.60
CA LEU A 147 -18.11 -19.04 -13.64
C LEU A 147 -18.00 -18.44 -15.07
N PRO A 148 -18.84 -17.46 -15.47
CA PRO A 148 -18.69 -16.84 -16.78
C PRO A 148 -17.40 -16.03 -16.90
N LEU A 149 -16.86 -15.49 -15.80
CA LEU A 149 -15.57 -14.79 -15.82
C LEU A 149 -14.41 -15.75 -16.16
N GLY A 150 -14.41 -16.95 -15.59
CA GLY A 150 -13.43 -17.99 -15.91
C GLY A 150 -13.50 -18.42 -17.39
N GLN A 151 -14.71 -18.51 -17.95
CA GLN A 151 -14.90 -18.79 -19.38
C GLN A 151 -14.31 -17.68 -20.26
N ALA A 152 -14.63 -16.41 -19.96
CA ALA A 152 -14.10 -15.28 -20.71
C ALA A 152 -12.56 -15.20 -20.64
N VAL A 153 -11.97 -15.47 -19.47
CA VAL A 153 -10.51 -15.53 -19.30
C VAL A 153 -9.92 -16.68 -20.11
N LYS A 154 -10.57 -17.86 -20.12
CA LYS A 154 -10.12 -19.02 -20.90
C LYS A 154 -10.13 -18.73 -22.40
N GLU A 155 -11.19 -18.10 -22.91
CA GLU A 155 -11.29 -17.74 -24.32
C GLU A 155 -10.16 -16.78 -24.76
N VAL A 156 -9.89 -15.74 -23.96
CA VAL A 156 -8.81 -14.79 -24.24
C VAL A 156 -7.46 -15.47 -24.18
N THR A 157 -7.19 -16.24 -23.12
CA THR A 157 -5.89 -16.92 -22.94
C THR A 157 -5.63 -17.96 -24.02
N ASP A 158 -6.65 -18.72 -24.43
CA ASP A 158 -6.57 -19.65 -25.57
C ASP A 158 -6.27 -18.95 -26.89
N SER A 159 -6.94 -17.82 -27.16
CA SER A 159 -6.71 -17.05 -28.39
C SER A 159 -5.28 -16.49 -28.47
N LEU A 160 -4.66 -16.24 -27.31
CA LEU A 160 -3.28 -15.76 -27.19
C LEU A 160 -2.26 -16.90 -27.06
N GLY A 161 -2.70 -18.16 -26.99
CA GLY A 161 -1.82 -19.31 -26.76
C GLY A 161 -1.14 -19.29 -25.37
N ILE A 162 -1.77 -18.65 -24.38
CA ILE A 162 -1.27 -18.55 -23.00
C ILE A 162 -1.86 -19.70 -22.19
N GLU A 163 -1.01 -20.54 -21.62
CA GLU A 163 -1.46 -21.56 -20.65
C GLU A 163 -1.90 -20.88 -19.36
N TRP A 164 -3.20 -20.91 -19.07
CA TRP A 164 -3.79 -20.29 -17.90
C TRP A 164 -4.74 -21.24 -17.18
N ASP A 165 -4.50 -21.45 -15.88
CA ASP A 165 -5.39 -22.25 -15.04
C ASP A 165 -6.60 -21.41 -14.61
N VAL A 166 -7.80 -21.83 -15.03
CA VAL A 166 -9.07 -21.21 -14.65
C VAL A 166 -9.80 -22.01 -13.55
N SER A 167 -9.15 -23.00 -12.93
CA SER A 167 -9.75 -23.83 -11.90
C SER A 167 -10.15 -23.04 -10.65
N ASP A 168 -9.56 -21.86 -10.40
CA ASP A 168 -9.88 -20.97 -9.28
C ASP A 168 -11.15 -20.14 -9.49
N TYR A 169 -11.73 -20.14 -10.69
CA TYR A 169 -13.01 -19.46 -10.98
C TYR A 169 -14.19 -20.30 -10.49
N GLN A 170 -14.18 -20.63 -9.20
CA GLN A 170 -15.23 -21.37 -8.51
C GLN A 170 -16.15 -20.41 -7.75
N PRO A 171 -17.45 -20.71 -7.69
CA PRO A 171 -18.41 -19.85 -7.01
C PRO A 171 -18.39 -20.03 -5.49
N LEU A 172 -17.80 -21.11 -4.98
CA LEU A 172 -17.63 -21.37 -3.56
C LEU A 172 -16.14 -21.55 -3.26
N PRO A 173 -15.66 -21.08 -2.10
CA PRO A 173 -14.33 -21.43 -1.64
C PRO A 173 -14.22 -22.95 -1.47
N GLU A 174 -13.28 -23.55 -2.18
CA GLU A 174 -12.88 -24.93 -2.02
C GLU A 174 -11.47 -24.99 -1.43
N TRP A 175 -11.20 -26.00 -0.61
CA TRP A 175 -9.83 -26.25 -0.20
C TRP A 175 -9.03 -26.74 -1.40
N LYS A 176 -7.88 -26.11 -1.65
CA LYS A 176 -6.90 -26.58 -2.62
C LYS A 176 -5.55 -26.78 -1.94
N PRO A 177 -4.80 -27.83 -2.31
CA PRO A 177 -3.44 -28.00 -1.83
C PRO A 177 -2.56 -26.84 -2.32
N CYS A 178 -1.53 -26.51 -1.55
CA CYS A 178 -0.52 -25.57 -2.01
C CYS A 178 0.34 -26.28 -3.07
N ARG A 179 0.37 -25.76 -4.31
CA ARG A 179 1.07 -26.40 -5.44
C ARG A 179 2.52 -26.76 -5.13
N SER A 180 3.22 -25.94 -4.34
CA SER A 180 4.60 -26.21 -3.93
C SER A 180 4.74 -27.49 -3.11
N HIS A 181 3.72 -27.89 -2.34
CA HIS A 181 3.71 -29.13 -1.56
C HIS A 181 3.37 -30.38 -2.38
N GLU A 182 2.82 -30.21 -3.58
CA GLU A 182 2.49 -31.33 -4.48
C GLU A 182 3.65 -31.71 -5.40
N ILE A 183 4.61 -30.80 -5.55
CA ILE A 183 5.76 -30.98 -6.43
C ILE A 183 6.89 -31.63 -5.63
N GLN A 184 7.29 -32.83 -6.06
CA GLN A 184 8.48 -33.54 -5.58
C GLN A 184 9.49 -33.62 -6.72
N LEU A 185 10.55 -32.81 -6.65
CA LEU A 185 11.63 -32.80 -7.65
C LEU A 185 12.88 -33.48 -7.07
N PRO A 186 13.52 -34.42 -7.79
CA PRO A 186 14.80 -34.97 -7.38
C PRO A 186 15.83 -33.85 -7.12
N GLY A 187 16.46 -33.86 -5.95
CA GLY A 187 17.44 -32.86 -5.54
C GLY A 187 16.89 -31.65 -4.76
N TYR A 188 15.57 -31.57 -4.54
CA TYR A 188 14.93 -30.50 -3.77
C TYR A 188 14.29 -31.05 -2.50
N ASP A 189 15.02 -31.05 -1.39
CA ASP A 189 14.60 -31.70 -0.14
C ASP A 189 13.89 -30.78 0.86
N PHE A 190 13.68 -29.51 0.52
CA PHE A 190 13.18 -28.48 1.43
C PHE A 190 12.07 -27.62 0.81
N TYR A 191 11.13 -27.19 1.66
CA TYR A 191 10.23 -26.09 1.35
C TYR A 191 10.83 -24.78 1.87
N ALA A 192 10.96 -23.80 0.99
CA ALA A 192 11.41 -22.46 1.35
C ALA A 192 10.21 -21.55 1.64
N PHE A 193 10.31 -20.76 2.72
CA PHE A 193 9.43 -19.65 2.99
C PHE A 193 10.28 -18.43 3.37
N TYR A 194 9.80 -17.24 3.07
CA TYR A 194 10.45 -16.00 3.46
C TYR A 194 9.64 -15.32 4.56
N TYR A 195 10.33 -14.50 5.36
CA TYR A 195 9.71 -13.61 6.32
C TYR A 195 10.28 -12.20 6.13
N ARG A 196 9.59 -11.21 6.68
CA ARG A 196 10.06 -9.82 6.66
C ARG A 196 10.71 -9.50 7.99
N LEU A 197 11.85 -8.82 7.94
CA LEU A 197 12.52 -8.30 9.12
C LEU A 197 11.73 -7.11 9.67
N ALA A 198 11.52 -7.09 10.99
CA ALA A 198 10.67 -6.10 11.65
C ALA A 198 11.18 -4.64 11.49
N TRP A 199 12.48 -4.48 11.26
CA TRP A 199 13.14 -3.18 11.09
C TRP A 199 13.33 -2.77 9.62
N HIS A 200 12.92 -3.59 8.65
CA HIS A 200 12.94 -3.24 7.23
C HIS A 200 11.53 -2.97 6.68
N THR A 201 11.38 -1.90 5.91
CA THR A 201 10.15 -1.61 5.16
C THR A 201 10.35 -1.97 3.70
N PHE A 202 9.95 -3.19 3.33
CA PHE A 202 10.18 -3.75 1.99
C PHE A 202 11.65 -3.54 1.55
N SER A 203 11.87 -3.15 0.29
CA SER A 203 13.18 -2.76 -0.24
C SER A 203 13.52 -1.29 0.00
N PHE A 204 12.63 -0.49 0.61
CA PHE A 204 12.85 0.96 0.77
C PHE A 204 14.02 1.26 1.71
N THR A 205 14.23 0.44 2.73
CA THR A 205 15.25 0.66 3.75
C THR A 205 16.48 -0.23 3.57
N ALA A 206 16.63 -0.89 2.41
CA ALA A 206 17.73 -1.82 2.16
C ALA A 206 19.11 -1.14 2.13
N GLU A 207 19.16 0.14 1.77
CA GLU A 207 20.41 0.91 1.70
C GLU A 207 20.67 1.75 2.97
N ASN A 208 19.92 1.52 4.05
CA ASN A 208 20.13 2.21 5.32
C ASN A 208 21.23 1.50 6.14
N PRO A 209 22.41 2.11 6.35
CA PRO A 209 23.54 1.45 7.01
C PRO A 209 23.28 1.11 8.49
N TRP A 210 22.41 1.87 9.17
CA TRP A 210 22.06 1.54 10.56
C TRP A 210 21.17 0.30 10.64
N LEU A 211 20.27 0.13 9.67
CA LEU A 211 19.43 -1.07 9.59
C LEU A 211 20.20 -2.28 9.07
N ASP A 212 21.20 -2.07 8.21
CA ASP A 212 22.20 -3.09 7.84
C ASP A 212 23.00 -3.53 9.08
N GLU A 213 23.45 -2.61 9.93
CA GLU A 213 24.14 -2.93 11.18
C GLU A 213 23.26 -3.78 12.13
N VAL A 214 21.99 -3.41 12.32
CA VAL A 214 21.03 -4.22 13.09
C VAL A 214 20.87 -5.62 12.48
N SER A 215 20.78 -5.72 11.15
CA SER A 215 20.68 -6.99 10.45
C SER A 215 21.93 -7.86 10.60
N ARG A 216 23.12 -7.27 10.66
CA ARG A 216 24.38 -8.02 10.91
C ARG A 216 24.49 -8.53 12.34
N LEU A 217 23.85 -7.85 13.29
CA LEU A 217 23.80 -8.28 14.69
C LEU A 217 22.77 -9.39 14.92
N ASP A 218 21.72 -9.43 14.10
CA ASP A 218 20.73 -10.50 14.15
C ASP A 218 21.28 -11.79 13.50
N PRO A 219 21.25 -12.94 14.20
CA PRO A 219 21.81 -14.19 13.68
C PRO A 219 21.01 -14.80 12.52
N TYR A 220 19.82 -14.27 12.20
CA TYR A 220 18.90 -14.88 11.23
C TYR A 220 18.75 -14.04 9.95
N ALA A 221 18.89 -12.73 10.03
CA ALA A 221 18.58 -11.79 8.96
C ALA A 221 19.28 -12.08 7.63
N TYR A 222 20.56 -12.47 7.69
CA TYR A 222 21.36 -12.84 6.51
C TYR A 222 21.61 -14.34 6.38
N ALA A 223 20.96 -15.16 7.20
CA ALA A 223 21.15 -16.61 7.22
C ALA A 223 19.92 -17.35 6.67
N LEU A 224 20.16 -18.48 6.00
CA LEU A 224 19.11 -19.45 5.71
C LEU A 224 18.87 -20.29 6.96
N CYS A 225 17.71 -20.08 7.59
CA CYS A 225 17.35 -20.79 8.80
C CYS A 225 16.83 -22.20 8.47
N LEU A 226 17.55 -23.23 8.91
CA LEU A 226 17.17 -24.63 8.73
C LEU A 226 16.72 -25.27 10.05
N ASN A 227 15.84 -26.26 9.96
CA ASN A 227 15.56 -27.11 11.12
C ASN A 227 16.85 -27.85 11.55
N PRO A 228 17.25 -27.81 12.83
CA PRO A 228 18.53 -28.39 13.28
C PRO A 228 18.67 -29.89 12.99
N GLN A 229 17.58 -30.66 13.05
CA GLN A 229 17.63 -32.09 12.74
C GLN A 229 17.85 -32.34 11.25
N ALA A 230 17.25 -31.53 10.39
CA ALA A 230 17.41 -31.63 8.94
C ALA A 230 18.81 -31.20 8.49
N ALA A 231 19.34 -30.11 9.07
CA ALA A 231 20.71 -29.65 8.84
C ALA A 231 21.74 -30.74 9.21
N LYS A 232 21.61 -31.32 10.42
CA LYS A 232 22.48 -32.42 10.89
C LYS A 232 22.46 -33.65 9.96
N LYS A 233 21.28 -34.04 9.46
CA LYS A 233 21.15 -35.17 8.52
C LYS A 233 21.88 -34.92 7.20
N LYS A 234 22.00 -33.66 6.79
CA LYS A 234 22.71 -33.24 5.58
C LYS A 234 24.16 -32.82 5.82
N GLY A 235 24.63 -32.85 7.08
CA GLY A 235 25.98 -32.43 7.43
C GLY A 235 26.23 -30.93 7.30
N ILE A 236 25.18 -30.11 7.43
CA ILE A 236 25.26 -28.63 7.37
C ILE A 236 25.43 -28.10 8.81
N ALA A 237 26.44 -27.27 9.03
CA ALA A 237 26.73 -26.57 10.27
C ALA A 237 26.43 -25.06 10.17
N ASP A 238 26.39 -24.38 11.31
CA ASP A 238 26.22 -22.93 11.34
C ASP A 238 27.43 -22.23 10.68
N GLY A 239 27.17 -21.41 9.66
CA GLY A 239 28.18 -20.65 8.92
C GLY A 239 28.65 -21.28 7.60
N ASP A 240 28.16 -22.48 7.26
CA ASP A 240 28.36 -23.11 5.94
C ASP A 240 27.62 -22.38 4.80
#